data_AF-A0A6B3R6C7-F1
#
_entry.id   AF-A0A6B3R6C7-F1
#
_cell.length_a   1.000
_cell.length_b   1.000
_cell.length_c   1.000
_cell.angle_alpha   90.00
_cell.angle_beta   90.00
_cell.angle_gamma   90.00
#
_symmetry.space_group_name_H-M   'P 1'
#
loop_
_entity.id
_entity.type
_entity.pdbx_description
1 polymer ?
#
loop_
_entity_poly.entity_id
_entity_poly.type
_entity_poly.pdbx_seq_one_letter_code
_entity_poly.pdbx_strand_id
1 'polypeptide(L)'
;VFLGCEPYIFEGSAGDVGAGGTWETGSNWSFNRLPTAIDTAIVRANVNLSNIQQVGELTIDSPFVVSIDTLQTLSIKENLINNGTVGGQGYLVFDGDVPQQIIGNGLVVNSSAGSFTNIRLDNSAGLTLTDDADVLNVLDLDAGTITIEADNFLTFKSTENQTAVLAEVASGSDISGCVIVERFIPPTNRSYRYMTSPVSTTNCGRQTIQDNLQEGFQVTDYTNYPGVSEIEGFGTHITGSNAVANGFDATQTGNASM
;
A
#
# COMPACT_ATOMS: atom_id res chain seq x y z
N VAL A 1 21.38 -3.70 28.86
CA VAL A 1 22.48 -3.58 27.88
C VAL A 1 22.23 -4.66 26.85
N PHE A 2 21.45 -4.36 25.82
CA PHE A 2 21.29 -5.28 24.71
C PHE A 2 22.64 -5.33 23.99
N LEU A 3 23.31 -6.48 24.05
CA LEU A 3 24.41 -6.79 23.15
C LEU A 3 23.77 -7.03 21.79
N GLY A 4 23.39 -5.94 21.11
CA GLY A 4 22.90 -6.01 19.74
C GLY A 4 24.03 -6.55 18.88
N CYS A 5 23.81 -7.67 18.23
CA CYS A 5 24.71 -8.15 17.19
C CYS A 5 24.88 -7.03 16.14
N GLU A 6 26.08 -6.88 15.63
CA GLU A 6 26.32 -5.95 14.51
C GLU A 6 25.46 -6.35 13.31
N PRO A 7 24.85 -5.38 12.59
CA PRO A 7 23.97 -5.69 11.47
C PRO A 7 24.75 -6.31 10.30
N TYR A 8 24.09 -7.18 9.56
CA TYR A 8 24.59 -7.69 8.29
C TYR A 8 24.49 -6.58 7.25
N ILE A 9 25.61 -6.19 6.65
CA ILE A 9 25.62 -5.16 5.61
C ILE A 9 25.77 -5.86 4.27
N PHE A 10 24.81 -5.65 3.36
CA PHE A 10 24.93 -6.07 1.97
C PHE A 10 25.69 -5.00 1.19
N GLU A 11 26.87 -5.35 0.69
CA GLU A 11 27.76 -4.44 -0.04
C GLU A 11 27.88 -4.77 -1.53
N GLY A 12 27.23 -5.84 -1.99
CA GLY A 12 27.31 -6.30 -3.37
C GLY A 12 28.56 -7.16 -3.63
N SER A 13 28.90 -7.37 -4.91
CA SER A 13 30.08 -8.18 -5.24
C SER A 13 31.35 -7.57 -4.64
N ALA A 14 32.07 -8.36 -3.84
CA ALA A 14 33.27 -7.93 -3.12
C ALA A 14 34.26 -7.18 -4.02
N GLY A 15 34.40 -5.87 -3.81
CA GLY A 15 35.38 -5.04 -4.49
C GLY A 15 34.86 -3.70 -5.02
N ASP A 16 33.55 -3.57 -5.27
CA ASP A 16 32.96 -2.36 -5.86
C ASP A 16 31.78 -1.84 -5.04
N VAL A 17 32.02 -0.75 -4.29
CA VAL A 17 30.95 0.01 -3.63
C VAL A 17 29.98 0.51 -4.70
N GLY A 18 28.77 -0.04 -4.72
CA GLY A 18 27.72 0.29 -5.70
C GLY A 18 27.51 -0.75 -6.82
N ALA A 19 28.29 -1.83 -6.88
CA ALA A 19 27.98 -2.97 -7.74
C ALA A 19 26.87 -3.82 -7.12
N GLY A 20 25.90 -4.28 -7.93
CA GLY A 20 24.85 -5.16 -7.44
C GLY A 20 25.35 -6.56 -7.09
N GLY A 21 24.51 -7.39 -6.50
CA GLY A 21 24.82 -8.79 -6.22
C GLY A 21 23.57 -9.63 -5.98
N THR A 22 23.75 -10.93 -5.76
CA THR A 22 22.67 -11.81 -5.33
C THR A 22 22.65 -11.94 -3.80
N TRP A 23 21.45 -11.98 -3.20
CA TRP A 23 21.27 -12.12 -1.74
C TRP A 23 21.94 -13.38 -1.21
N GLU A 24 21.90 -14.46 -2.01
CA GLU A 24 22.34 -15.80 -1.62
C GLU A 24 23.85 -15.98 -1.58
N THR A 25 24.60 -15.00 -2.08
CA THR A 25 26.06 -15.06 -2.09
C THR A 25 26.59 -14.52 -0.77
N GLY A 26 27.04 -15.41 0.11
CA GLY A 26 27.57 -15.04 1.43
C GLY A 26 28.67 -13.96 1.38
N SER A 27 29.54 -13.99 0.37
CA SER A 27 30.61 -12.98 0.21
C SER A 27 30.14 -11.58 -0.17
N ASN A 28 28.84 -11.39 -0.45
CA ASN A 28 28.24 -10.07 -0.64
C ASN A 28 27.80 -9.42 0.70
N TRP A 29 27.90 -10.17 1.80
CA TRP A 29 27.56 -9.73 3.15
C TRP A 29 28.82 -9.55 4.00
N SER A 30 28.79 -8.56 4.90
CA SER A 30 29.91 -8.20 5.80
C SER A 30 30.49 -9.37 6.61
N PHE A 31 29.69 -10.39 6.92
CA PHE A 31 30.11 -11.58 7.67
C PHE A 31 30.46 -12.80 6.80
N ASN A 32 30.54 -12.64 5.48
CA ASN A 32 30.74 -13.74 4.53
C ASN A 32 29.71 -14.88 4.67
N ARG A 33 28.50 -14.55 5.14
CA ARG A 33 27.37 -15.48 5.32
C ARG A 33 26.05 -14.72 5.21
N LEU A 34 24.97 -15.44 4.90
CA LEU A 34 23.64 -14.85 4.75
C LEU A 34 23.08 -14.48 6.13
N PRO A 35 22.28 -13.40 6.23
CA PRO A 35 21.44 -13.14 7.40
C PRO A 35 20.37 -14.23 7.55
N THR A 36 19.90 -14.39 8.78
CA THR A 36 18.83 -15.32 9.17
C THR A 36 17.61 -14.56 9.71
N ALA A 37 16.56 -15.30 10.05
CA ALA A 37 15.30 -14.79 10.62
C ALA A 37 15.43 -13.94 11.90
N ILE A 38 16.59 -13.98 12.58
CA ILE A 38 16.84 -13.22 13.82
C ILE A 38 17.87 -12.10 13.63
N ASP A 39 18.41 -11.97 12.43
CA ASP A 39 19.47 -11.01 12.15
C ASP A 39 18.87 -9.70 11.61
N THR A 40 19.44 -8.58 12.05
CA THR A 40 19.23 -7.28 11.41
C THR A 40 20.12 -7.15 10.18
N ALA A 41 19.56 -6.73 9.05
CA ALA A 41 20.29 -6.51 7.80
C ALA A 41 20.09 -5.08 7.26
N ILE A 42 21.13 -4.55 6.61
CA ILE A 42 21.12 -3.25 5.94
C ILE A 42 21.61 -3.45 4.51
N VAL A 43 20.81 -3.00 3.54
CA VAL A 43 21.14 -3.06 2.10
C VAL A 43 21.80 -1.76 1.67
N ARG A 44 23.06 -1.86 1.23
CA ARG A 44 23.88 -0.73 0.73
C ARG A 44 24.43 -0.96 -0.68
N ALA A 45 23.81 -1.85 -1.42
CA ALA A 45 24.05 -2.12 -2.84
C ALA A 45 22.79 -2.75 -3.45
N ASN A 46 22.65 -2.75 -4.77
CA ASN A 46 21.50 -3.39 -5.41
C ASN A 46 21.52 -4.90 -5.21
N VAL A 47 20.38 -5.48 -4.85
CA VAL A 47 20.24 -6.91 -4.56
C VAL A 47 19.27 -7.54 -5.53
N ASN A 48 19.63 -8.71 -6.06
CA ASN A 48 18.68 -9.63 -6.67
C ASN A 48 18.51 -10.84 -5.75
N LEU A 49 17.27 -11.22 -5.50
CA LEU A 49 16.93 -12.39 -4.71
C LEU A 49 16.32 -13.43 -5.65
N SER A 50 17.02 -14.55 -5.78
CA SER A 50 16.76 -15.60 -6.77
C SER A 50 16.28 -16.92 -6.13
N ASN A 51 16.31 -17.00 -4.80
CA ASN A 51 15.77 -18.09 -3.98
C ASN A 51 15.00 -17.51 -2.79
N ILE A 52 14.10 -18.27 -2.19
CA ILE A 52 13.40 -17.88 -0.95
C ILE A 52 14.41 -17.52 0.15
N GLN A 53 14.25 -16.35 0.77
CA GLN A 53 15.08 -15.86 1.87
C GLN A 53 14.23 -15.34 3.02
N GLN A 54 14.89 -15.18 4.17
CA GLN A 54 14.29 -14.59 5.35
C GLN A 54 15.30 -13.70 6.08
N VAL A 55 14.79 -12.73 6.81
CA VAL A 55 15.58 -11.80 7.63
C VAL A 55 14.73 -11.35 8.83
N GLY A 56 15.39 -10.98 9.93
CA GLY A 56 14.73 -10.35 11.08
C GLY A 56 14.21 -8.96 10.70
N GLU A 57 15.03 -7.95 10.98
CA GLU A 57 14.79 -6.57 10.55
C GLU A 57 15.57 -6.27 9.27
N LEU A 58 14.94 -5.59 8.31
CA LEU A 58 15.58 -5.16 7.06
C LEU A 58 15.53 -3.64 6.93
N THR A 59 16.69 -3.02 6.79
CA THR A 59 16.80 -1.63 6.31
C THR A 59 17.29 -1.63 4.87
N ILE A 60 16.61 -0.89 4.00
CA ILE A 60 17.06 -0.65 2.62
C ILE A 60 17.45 0.81 2.52
N ASP A 61 18.75 1.09 2.38
CA ASP A 61 19.22 2.47 2.23
C ASP A 61 18.88 2.99 0.83
N SER A 62 18.57 4.28 0.74
CA SER A 62 18.46 4.95 -0.56
C SER A 62 19.84 5.06 -1.21
N PRO A 63 19.99 4.84 -2.53
CA PRO A 63 18.96 4.62 -3.55
C PRO A 63 18.81 3.14 -3.94
N PHE A 64 19.17 2.21 -3.06
CA PHE A 64 19.36 0.81 -3.45
C PHE A 64 18.04 0.07 -3.66
N VAL A 65 18.11 -0.92 -4.56
CA VAL A 65 16.97 -1.75 -4.94
C VAL A 65 17.15 -3.16 -4.40
N VAL A 66 16.11 -3.72 -3.80
CA VAL A 66 15.96 -5.16 -3.56
C VAL A 66 14.96 -5.69 -4.59
N SER A 67 15.43 -6.44 -5.58
CA SER A 67 14.60 -7.09 -6.60
C SER A 67 14.34 -8.54 -6.24
N ILE A 68 13.08 -8.93 -6.08
CA ILE A 68 12.65 -10.29 -5.76
C ILE A 68 12.23 -10.99 -7.05
N ASP A 69 12.94 -12.04 -7.48
CA ASP A 69 12.62 -12.76 -8.70
C ASP A 69 11.26 -13.46 -8.64
N THR A 70 10.70 -13.74 -9.81
CA THR A 70 9.42 -14.46 -9.93
C THR A 70 9.45 -15.79 -9.16
N LEU A 71 8.35 -16.09 -8.45
CA LEU A 71 8.21 -17.28 -7.59
C LEU A 71 9.10 -17.29 -6.34
N GLN A 72 9.86 -16.23 -6.08
CA GLN A 72 10.67 -16.10 -4.86
C GLN A 72 9.97 -15.25 -3.82
N THR A 73 10.43 -15.41 -2.59
CA THR A 73 9.89 -14.74 -1.41
C THR A 73 11.01 -14.20 -0.55
N LEU A 74 10.83 -12.97 -0.06
CA LEU A 74 11.58 -12.43 1.05
C LEU A 74 10.66 -12.32 2.28
N SER A 75 10.89 -13.17 3.27
CA SER A 75 10.18 -13.15 4.56
C SER A 75 10.86 -12.19 5.53
N ILE A 76 10.13 -11.19 6.01
CA ILE A 76 10.55 -10.28 7.08
C ILE A 76 9.94 -10.81 8.37
N LYS A 77 10.76 -10.99 9.42
CA LYS A 77 10.30 -11.51 10.73
C LYS A 77 10.09 -10.42 11.79
N GLU A 78 10.71 -9.27 11.61
CA GLU A 78 10.56 -8.07 12.44
C GLU A 78 10.11 -6.90 11.56
N ASN A 79 10.85 -5.80 11.50
CA ASN A 79 10.43 -4.59 10.77
C ASN A 79 11.10 -4.46 9.40
N LEU A 80 10.43 -3.74 8.50
CA LEU A 80 11.02 -3.22 7.26
C LEU A 80 11.16 -1.70 7.38
N ILE A 81 12.38 -1.19 7.21
CA ILE A 81 12.69 0.23 7.06
C ILE A 81 13.11 0.44 5.61
N ASN A 82 12.19 0.92 4.76
CA ASN A 82 12.43 1.06 3.33
C ASN A 82 12.69 2.53 2.94
N ASN A 83 13.97 2.87 2.76
CA ASN A 83 14.40 4.16 2.20
C ASN A 83 14.78 4.04 0.70
N GLY A 84 14.81 2.82 0.16
CA GLY A 84 15.18 2.51 -1.21
C GLY A 84 13.99 2.06 -2.03
N THR A 85 14.12 0.92 -2.71
CA THR A 85 13.05 0.34 -3.52
C THR A 85 12.99 -1.18 -3.31
N VAL A 86 11.78 -1.70 -3.11
CA VAL A 86 11.50 -3.13 -3.22
C VAL A 86 10.81 -3.36 -4.56
N GLY A 87 11.44 -4.14 -5.43
CA GLY A 87 10.96 -4.41 -6.78
C GLY A 87 10.96 -5.90 -7.11
N GLY A 88 10.84 -6.18 -8.41
CA GLY A 88 10.72 -7.55 -8.90
C GLY A 88 9.28 -8.07 -8.88
N GLN A 89 9.12 -9.35 -9.23
CA GLN A 89 7.83 -10.02 -9.43
C GLN A 89 7.53 -11.07 -8.35
N GLY A 90 8.43 -11.27 -7.40
CA GLY A 90 8.22 -12.14 -6.23
C GLY A 90 7.40 -11.47 -5.12
N TYR A 91 7.33 -12.14 -3.97
CA TYR A 91 6.58 -11.68 -2.80
C TYR A 91 7.50 -11.13 -1.70
N LEU A 92 7.10 -9.99 -1.14
CA LEU A 92 7.53 -9.56 0.19
C LEU A 92 6.51 -10.07 1.21
N VAL A 93 6.96 -10.83 2.21
CA VAL A 93 6.06 -11.51 3.16
C VAL A 93 6.38 -11.06 4.58
N PHE A 94 5.34 -10.72 5.34
CA PHE A 94 5.41 -10.40 6.77
C PHE A 94 4.81 -11.57 7.54
N ASP A 95 5.68 -12.43 8.07
CA ASP A 95 5.36 -13.72 8.69
C ASP A 95 6.20 -13.96 9.96
N GLY A 96 6.36 -12.88 10.75
CA GLY A 96 6.95 -12.90 12.09
C GLY A 96 5.99 -13.38 13.18
N ASP A 97 6.50 -13.49 14.41
CA ASP A 97 5.74 -13.88 15.61
C ASP A 97 5.40 -12.69 16.54
N VAL A 98 5.80 -11.48 16.14
CA VAL A 98 5.60 -10.22 16.88
C VAL A 98 4.95 -9.19 15.96
N PRO A 99 4.33 -8.11 16.47
CA PRO A 99 3.83 -7.03 15.62
C PRO A 99 4.96 -6.46 14.76
N GLN A 100 4.70 -6.34 13.46
CA GLN A 100 5.69 -5.86 12.49
C GLN A 100 5.31 -4.47 11.98
N GLN A 101 6.29 -3.74 11.44
CA GLN A 101 6.07 -2.44 10.84
C GLN A 101 6.70 -2.33 9.45
N ILE A 102 6.03 -1.59 8.56
CA ILE A 102 6.63 -1.02 7.37
C ILE A 102 6.84 0.46 7.64
N ILE A 103 8.10 0.87 7.61
CA ILE A 103 8.56 2.20 7.96
C ILE A 103 9.21 2.82 6.72
N GLY A 104 8.74 4.00 6.34
CA GLY A 104 9.36 4.82 5.31
C GLY A 104 10.53 5.63 5.86
N ASN A 105 11.01 6.58 5.07
CA ASN A 105 12.18 7.37 5.46
C ASN A 105 11.93 8.43 6.54
N GLY A 106 10.67 8.66 6.93
CA GLY A 106 10.27 9.59 7.97
C GLY A 106 10.77 11.04 7.80
N LEU A 107 11.32 11.35 6.62
CA LEU A 107 12.03 12.61 6.35
C LEU A 107 11.09 13.70 5.86
N VAL A 108 9.85 13.35 5.51
CA VAL A 108 8.81 14.26 5.01
C VAL A 108 7.48 13.84 5.63
N VAL A 109 6.62 14.78 6.01
CA VAL A 109 5.23 14.47 6.39
C VAL A 109 4.52 13.85 5.18
N ASN A 110 3.83 12.72 5.35
CA ASN A 110 3.38 11.84 4.26
C ASN A 110 4.57 11.27 3.45
N SER A 111 5.65 10.89 4.12
CA SER A 111 6.69 10.07 3.49
C SER A 111 6.08 8.75 3.04
N SER A 112 6.66 8.18 1.99
CA SER A 112 6.24 6.90 1.48
C SER A 112 7.20 5.82 1.93
N ALA A 113 6.65 4.70 2.40
CA ALA A 113 7.33 3.42 2.56
C ALA A 113 7.65 2.72 1.22
N GLY A 114 7.24 3.32 0.10
CA GLY A 114 7.50 2.84 -1.26
C GLY A 114 6.33 2.07 -1.87
N SER A 115 6.57 1.53 -3.05
CA SER A 115 5.62 0.69 -3.78
C SER A 115 6.08 -0.76 -3.76
N PHE A 116 5.15 -1.68 -3.53
CA PHE A 116 5.40 -3.12 -3.44
C PHE A 116 4.63 -3.85 -4.55
N THR A 117 5.31 -4.74 -5.28
CA THR A 117 4.66 -5.49 -6.36
C THR A 117 3.64 -6.48 -5.79
N ASN A 118 4.12 -7.46 -5.01
CA ASN A 118 3.27 -8.39 -4.29
C ASN A 118 3.65 -8.40 -2.82
N ILE A 119 2.65 -8.25 -1.95
CA ILE A 119 2.85 -8.24 -0.50
C ILE A 119 1.91 -9.28 0.13
N ARG A 120 2.37 -9.94 1.17
CA ARG A 120 1.56 -10.90 1.94
C ARG A 120 1.73 -10.64 3.42
N LEU A 121 0.60 -10.59 4.11
CA LEU A 121 0.57 -10.65 5.57
C LEU A 121 0.14 -12.05 6.01
N ASP A 122 1.04 -12.73 6.71
CA ASP A 122 0.80 -14.02 7.37
C ASP A 122 1.30 -13.94 8.82
N ASN A 123 0.81 -12.93 9.54
CA ASN A 123 1.21 -12.67 10.92
C ASN A 123 0.02 -12.21 11.75
N SER A 124 -0.46 -13.11 12.61
CA SER A 124 -1.60 -12.85 13.51
C SER A 124 -1.38 -11.71 14.51
N ALA A 125 -0.13 -11.31 14.78
CA ALA A 125 0.18 -10.15 15.63
C ALA A 125 -0.01 -8.80 14.89
N GLY A 126 -0.16 -8.84 13.56
CA GLY A 126 -0.48 -7.70 12.72
C GLY A 126 0.74 -7.00 12.12
N LEU A 127 0.43 -6.12 11.16
CA LEU A 127 1.40 -5.29 10.45
C LEU A 127 0.95 -3.84 10.51
N THR A 128 1.81 -2.94 10.95
CA THR A 128 1.53 -1.50 10.99
C THR A 128 2.24 -0.79 9.85
N LEU A 129 1.51 0.01 9.10
CA LEU A 129 2.04 0.90 8.08
C LEU A 129 2.15 2.31 8.68
N THR A 130 3.39 2.79 8.88
CA THR A 130 3.66 4.10 9.51
C THR A 130 3.75 5.26 8.50
N ASP A 131 3.73 4.95 7.21
CA ASP A 131 3.98 5.85 6.08
C ASP A 131 3.16 5.41 4.86
N ASP A 132 2.96 6.26 3.85
CA ASP A 132 2.19 5.87 2.66
C ASP A 132 2.82 4.68 1.91
N ALA A 133 2.02 3.68 1.53
CA ALA A 133 2.49 2.57 0.69
C ALA A 133 1.57 2.30 -0.49
N ASP A 134 2.18 1.84 -1.58
CA ASP A 134 1.45 1.40 -2.77
C ASP A 134 1.55 -0.13 -2.93
N VAL A 135 0.45 -0.75 -3.33
CA VAL A 135 0.41 -2.12 -3.87
C VAL A 135 0.22 -2.04 -5.36
N LEU A 136 1.06 -2.75 -6.12
CA LEU A 136 1.02 -2.70 -7.58
C LEU A 136 0.32 -3.92 -8.21
N ASN A 137 0.34 -5.10 -7.57
CA ASN A 137 -0.24 -6.31 -8.12
C ASN A 137 -1.15 -7.07 -7.13
N VAL A 138 -0.61 -7.73 -6.10
CA VAL A 138 -1.44 -8.52 -5.17
C VAL A 138 -1.11 -8.19 -3.72
N LEU A 139 -2.16 -8.02 -2.91
CA LEU A 139 -2.10 -8.10 -1.46
C LEU A 139 -2.81 -9.37 -0.98
N ASP A 140 -2.05 -10.28 -0.35
CA ASP A 140 -2.58 -11.46 0.34
C ASP A 140 -2.72 -11.19 1.85
N LEU A 141 -3.86 -11.58 2.45
CA LEU A 141 -4.13 -11.46 3.88
C LEU A 141 -4.46 -12.82 4.49
N ASP A 142 -3.42 -13.62 4.72
CA ASP A 142 -3.53 -15.00 5.22
C ASP A 142 -3.75 -15.03 6.74
N ALA A 143 -3.18 -14.09 7.49
CA ALA A 143 -3.42 -13.94 8.92
C ALA A 143 -3.11 -12.53 9.44
N GLY A 144 -3.99 -11.97 10.28
CA GLY A 144 -3.76 -10.72 11.02
C GLY A 144 -4.33 -9.47 10.35
N THR A 145 -4.09 -8.33 10.98
CA THR A 145 -4.62 -7.03 10.55
C THR A 145 -3.50 -6.12 10.05
N ILE A 146 -3.69 -5.53 8.86
CA ILE A 146 -2.91 -4.37 8.45
C ILE A 146 -3.53 -3.14 9.11
N THR A 147 -2.76 -2.45 9.94
CA THR A 147 -3.16 -1.18 10.55
C THR A 147 -2.43 -0.04 9.85
N ILE A 148 -3.17 0.88 9.27
CA ILE A 148 -2.61 2.08 8.63
C ILE A 148 -2.70 3.20 9.66
N GLU A 149 -1.55 3.79 10.03
CA GLU A 149 -1.53 4.90 10.97
C GLU A 149 -2.30 6.12 10.43
N ALA A 150 -2.73 7.00 11.34
CA ALA A 150 -3.45 8.21 10.97
C ALA A 150 -2.65 9.04 9.95
N ASP A 151 -3.36 9.70 9.05
CA ASP A 151 -2.82 10.54 7.97
C ASP A 151 -2.01 9.80 6.88
N ASN A 152 -1.87 8.47 6.97
CA ASN A 152 -1.25 7.64 5.94
C ASN A 152 -2.27 6.84 5.12
N PHE A 153 -1.82 6.31 3.97
CA PHE A 153 -2.65 5.57 3.03
C PHE A 153 -1.99 4.28 2.55
N LEU A 154 -2.81 3.23 2.39
CA LEU A 154 -2.48 2.10 1.53
C LEU A 154 -3.21 2.26 0.20
N THR A 155 -2.46 2.37 -0.89
CA THR A 155 -3.02 2.61 -2.22
C THR A 155 -2.91 1.38 -3.11
N PHE A 156 -4.05 0.89 -3.60
CA PHE A 156 -4.11 -0.10 -4.67
C PHE A 156 -4.00 0.61 -6.02
N LYS A 157 -2.84 0.49 -6.67
CA LYS A 157 -2.55 1.20 -7.92
C LYS A 157 -3.21 0.50 -9.10
N SER A 158 -3.63 1.32 -10.07
CA SER A 158 -4.06 0.82 -11.38
C SER A 158 -3.45 1.71 -12.45
N THR A 159 -2.72 1.08 -13.36
CA THR A 159 -1.99 1.72 -14.47
C THR A 159 -2.38 1.09 -15.80
N GLU A 160 -1.77 1.54 -16.90
CA GLU A 160 -1.96 0.91 -18.21
C GLU A 160 -1.58 -0.57 -18.24
N ASN A 161 -0.60 -0.97 -17.42
CA ASN A 161 0.02 -2.29 -17.49
C ASN A 161 -0.45 -3.25 -16.40
N GLN A 162 -0.99 -2.75 -15.29
CA GLN A 162 -1.37 -3.59 -14.15
C GLN A 162 -2.44 -2.93 -13.29
N THR A 163 -3.19 -3.76 -12.57
CA THR A 163 -4.17 -3.31 -11.57
C THR A 163 -3.98 -4.17 -10.33
N ALA A 164 -3.76 -3.50 -9.20
CA ALA A 164 -3.63 -4.16 -7.93
C ALA A 164 -4.97 -4.78 -7.50
N VAL A 165 -4.88 -5.95 -6.87
CA VAL A 165 -6.03 -6.68 -6.34
C VAL A 165 -5.77 -7.09 -4.88
N LEU A 166 -6.84 -7.07 -4.08
CA LEU A 166 -6.87 -7.76 -2.80
C LEU A 166 -7.28 -9.21 -3.07
N ALA A 167 -6.47 -10.16 -2.62
CA ALA A 167 -6.80 -11.58 -2.72
C ALA A 167 -7.91 -11.97 -1.74
N GLU A 168 -8.19 -13.27 -1.61
CA GLU A 168 -9.10 -13.75 -0.57
C GLU A 168 -8.61 -13.32 0.81
N VAL A 169 -9.50 -12.71 1.60
CA VAL A 169 -9.19 -12.30 2.97
C VAL A 169 -9.51 -13.46 3.89
N ALA A 170 -8.48 -14.01 4.55
CA ALA A 170 -8.68 -15.10 5.49
C ALA A 170 -9.56 -14.67 6.67
N SER A 171 -10.25 -15.64 7.27
CA SER A 171 -11.14 -15.38 8.41
C SER A 171 -10.37 -14.77 9.58
N GLY A 172 -10.80 -13.59 10.03
CA GLY A 172 -10.17 -12.87 11.13
C GLY A 172 -9.03 -11.93 10.70
N SER A 173 -8.69 -11.92 9.42
CA SER A 173 -7.82 -10.89 8.84
C SER A 173 -8.61 -9.65 8.45
N ASP A 174 -7.97 -8.48 8.47
CA ASP A 174 -8.62 -7.20 8.17
C ASP A 174 -7.61 -6.13 7.70
N ILE A 175 -8.12 -5.05 7.10
CA ILE A 175 -7.38 -3.81 6.86
C ILE A 175 -8.07 -2.69 7.64
N SER A 176 -7.39 -2.14 8.63
CA SER A 176 -7.88 -1.04 9.44
C SER A 176 -7.16 0.26 9.06
N GLY A 177 -7.93 1.27 8.67
CA GLY A 177 -7.42 2.59 8.31
C GLY A 177 -7.79 3.02 6.89
N CYS A 178 -6.97 3.87 6.30
CA CYS A 178 -7.31 4.62 5.10
C CYS A 178 -6.78 3.94 3.82
N VAL A 179 -7.69 3.40 3.02
CA VAL A 179 -7.36 2.73 1.75
C VAL A 179 -7.78 3.59 0.57
N ILE A 180 -6.90 3.72 -0.42
CA ILE A 180 -7.20 4.32 -1.72
C ILE A 180 -7.21 3.21 -2.77
N VAL A 181 -8.22 3.20 -3.63
CA VAL A 181 -8.30 2.29 -4.78
C VAL A 181 -8.32 3.11 -6.05
N GLU A 182 -7.32 2.91 -6.91
CA GLU A 182 -7.24 3.57 -8.20
C GLU A 182 -7.81 2.69 -9.31
N ARG A 183 -8.32 3.34 -10.36
CA ARG A 183 -8.68 2.67 -11.61
C ARG A 183 -8.15 3.43 -12.81
N PHE A 184 -7.29 2.77 -13.58
CA PHE A 184 -6.81 3.30 -14.84
C PHE A 184 -7.93 3.32 -15.89
N ILE A 185 -8.12 4.48 -16.51
CA ILE A 185 -9.03 4.68 -17.62
C ILE A 185 -8.19 5.08 -18.83
N PRO A 186 -7.97 4.19 -19.84
CA PRO A 186 -7.19 4.56 -20.99
C PRO A 186 -7.79 5.77 -21.73
N PRO A 187 -6.95 6.66 -22.27
CA PRO A 187 -7.39 7.86 -22.99
C PRO A 187 -8.00 7.53 -24.36
N THR A 188 -7.83 6.30 -24.84
CA THR A 188 -8.36 5.82 -26.10
C THR A 188 -9.73 5.15 -25.89
N ASN A 189 -10.61 5.31 -26.89
CA ASN A 189 -11.96 4.73 -26.95
C ASN A 189 -12.97 5.34 -25.96
N ARG A 190 -13.79 6.26 -26.46
CA ARG A 190 -14.99 6.74 -25.77
C ARG A 190 -15.99 5.59 -25.66
N SER A 191 -16.15 5.08 -24.45
CA SER A 191 -17.11 4.03 -24.09
C SER A 191 -17.74 4.37 -22.74
N TYR A 192 -19.00 4.00 -22.56
CA TYR A 192 -19.64 4.06 -21.24
C TYR A 192 -18.94 3.07 -20.31
N ARG A 193 -18.69 3.48 -19.07
CA ARG A 193 -18.05 2.65 -18.05
C ARG A 193 -18.86 2.71 -16.78
N TYR A 194 -19.17 1.55 -16.22
CA TYR A 194 -19.74 1.47 -14.89
C TYR A 194 -18.65 1.78 -13.87
N MET A 195 -18.84 2.89 -13.16
CA MET A 195 -18.03 3.29 -12.03
C MET A 195 -18.92 3.26 -10.80
N THR A 196 -18.44 2.67 -9.71
CA THR A 196 -19.10 2.78 -8.41
C THR A 196 -18.19 3.57 -7.50
N SER A 197 -18.76 4.49 -6.72
CA SER A 197 -18.07 5.18 -5.64
C SER A 197 -18.30 4.41 -4.33
N PRO A 198 -17.31 4.39 -3.40
CA PRO A 198 -17.51 3.79 -2.09
C PRO A 198 -18.62 4.54 -1.34
N VAL A 199 -19.64 3.82 -0.87
CA VAL A 199 -20.81 4.40 -0.19
C VAL A 199 -20.55 4.82 1.26
N SER A 200 -19.35 4.56 1.77
CA SER A 200 -18.89 5.01 3.08
C SER A 200 -17.46 5.53 2.94
N THR A 201 -17.25 6.82 3.20
CA THR A 201 -15.91 7.39 3.31
C THR A 201 -15.66 7.77 4.76
N THR A 202 -14.79 7.05 5.44
CA THR A 202 -14.11 7.62 6.62
C THR A 202 -13.30 8.81 6.10
N ASN A 203 -13.51 10.01 6.64
CA ASN A 203 -12.75 11.17 6.20
C ASN A 203 -11.29 11.02 6.65
N CYS A 204 -10.49 10.48 5.74
CA CYS A 204 -9.04 10.34 5.86
C CYS A 204 -8.31 11.57 5.31
N GLY A 205 -8.89 12.77 5.39
CA GLY A 205 -8.32 13.98 4.79
C GLY A 205 -8.34 13.98 3.25
N ARG A 206 -9.14 13.11 2.61
CA ARG A 206 -9.34 13.07 1.16
C ARG A 206 -10.76 13.50 0.80
N GLN A 207 -10.89 14.07 -0.40
CA GLN A 207 -12.15 14.56 -0.96
C GLN A 207 -13.21 13.45 -0.97
N THR A 208 -14.36 13.74 -0.39
CA THR A 208 -15.53 12.86 -0.34
C THR A 208 -16.21 12.76 -1.72
N ILE A 209 -17.23 11.90 -1.85
CA ILE A 209 -18.14 11.94 -3.03
C ILE A 209 -18.73 13.34 -3.20
N GLN A 210 -19.11 13.98 -2.09
CA GLN A 210 -19.64 15.33 -2.11
C GLN A 210 -18.61 16.29 -2.72
N ASP A 211 -17.35 16.25 -2.28
CA ASP A 211 -16.30 17.13 -2.78
C ASP A 211 -15.92 16.86 -4.25
N ASN A 212 -15.83 15.59 -4.65
CA ASN A 212 -15.31 15.18 -5.96
C ASN A 212 -16.37 15.08 -7.05
N LEU A 213 -17.51 14.46 -6.73
CA LEU A 213 -18.53 14.13 -7.72
C LEU A 213 -19.71 15.10 -7.66
N GLN A 214 -20.06 15.62 -6.47
CA GLN A 214 -21.13 16.62 -6.33
C GLN A 214 -20.59 18.06 -6.22
N GLU A 215 -19.26 18.23 -6.32
CA GLU A 215 -18.56 19.53 -6.32
C GLU A 215 -18.86 20.41 -5.09
N GLY A 216 -18.98 19.76 -3.92
CA GLY A 216 -19.12 20.41 -2.62
C GLY A 216 -20.54 20.83 -2.26
N PHE A 217 -21.54 20.51 -3.08
CA PHE A 217 -22.94 20.82 -2.80
C PHE A 217 -23.79 19.56 -2.84
N GLN A 218 -24.89 19.60 -2.09
CA GLN A 218 -25.89 18.54 -2.08
C GLN A 218 -27.27 19.16 -1.94
N VAL A 219 -28.25 18.64 -2.65
CA VAL A 219 -29.66 18.95 -2.44
C VAL A 219 -30.10 18.28 -1.15
N THR A 220 -30.26 19.05 -0.06
CA THR A 220 -30.67 18.49 1.24
C THR A 220 -32.18 18.40 1.42
N ASP A 221 -32.95 19.22 0.69
CA ASP A 221 -34.41 19.26 0.72
C ASP A 221 -34.97 19.41 -0.70
N TYR A 222 -35.53 18.32 -1.22
CA TYR A 222 -36.08 18.28 -2.59
C TYR A 222 -37.34 19.16 -2.75
N THR A 223 -38.04 19.50 -1.67
CA THR A 223 -39.25 20.32 -1.71
C THR A 223 -38.97 21.81 -1.80
N ASN A 224 -37.79 22.21 -1.35
CA ASN A 224 -37.32 23.59 -1.36
C ASN A 224 -36.19 23.81 -2.38
N TYR A 225 -36.00 22.86 -3.31
CA TYR A 225 -35.04 22.97 -4.39
C TYR A 225 -35.65 23.75 -5.56
N PRO A 226 -35.18 24.97 -5.88
CA PRO A 226 -35.81 25.84 -6.87
C PRO A 226 -35.60 25.38 -8.33
N GLY A 227 -34.87 24.30 -8.59
CA GLY A 227 -34.65 23.73 -9.92
C GLY A 227 -33.77 24.57 -10.86
N VAL A 228 -33.36 25.76 -10.44
CA VAL A 228 -32.23 26.48 -11.02
C VAL A 228 -30.97 25.82 -10.49
N SER A 229 -30.22 25.19 -11.38
CA SER A 229 -28.84 24.75 -11.13
C SER A 229 -28.04 26.00 -10.81
N GLU A 230 -27.92 26.33 -9.53
CA GLU A 230 -27.23 27.52 -9.08
C GLU A 230 -25.73 27.30 -9.29
N ILE A 231 -25.16 27.82 -10.38
CA ILE A 231 -23.73 27.95 -10.75
C ILE A 231 -23.26 26.98 -11.86
N GLU A 232 -22.56 27.55 -12.85
CA GLU A 232 -21.81 26.83 -13.89
C GLU A 232 -20.62 26.09 -13.26
N GLY A 233 -20.56 24.75 -13.41
CA GLY A 233 -19.63 23.91 -12.65
C GLY A 233 -20.27 23.37 -11.36
N PHE A 234 -21.38 22.65 -11.53
CA PHE A 234 -21.91 21.76 -10.49
C PHE A 234 -21.82 20.30 -10.96
N GLY A 235 -21.44 19.43 -10.03
CA GLY A 235 -21.13 18.04 -10.27
C GLY A 235 -22.34 17.16 -10.60
N THR A 236 -22.12 15.85 -10.57
CA THR A 236 -23.15 14.83 -10.76
C THR A 236 -24.08 14.78 -9.54
N HIS A 237 -25.39 14.88 -9.78
CA HIS A 237 -26.42 14.64 -8.77
C HIS A 237 -26.49 13.14 -8.44
N ILE A 238 -26.16 12.75 -7.21
CA ILE A 238 -26.09 11.36 -6.76
C ILE A 238 -27.14 11.14 -5.68
N THR A 239 -28.12 10.28 -5.94
CA THR A 239 -29.30 10.10 -5.10
C THR A 239 -29.29 8.73 -4.42
N GLY A 240 -29.97 8.62 -3.28
CA GLY A 240 -30.11 7.35 -2.56
C GLY A 240 -31.02 7.47 -1.34
N SER A 241 -31.29 6.34 -0.69
CA SER A 241 -32.10 6.31 0.53
C SER A 241 -31.39 7.04 1.67
N ASN A 242 -32.14 7.71 2.55
CA ASN A 242 -31.60 8.51 3.66
C ASN A 242 -30.58 9.56 3.22
N ALA A 243 -30.83 10.21 2.08
CA ALA A 243 -29.86 10.99 1.33
C ALA A 243 -29.00 11.95 2.17
N VAL A 244 -29.63 12.82 2.97
CA VAL A 244 -28.95 13.84 3.80
C VAL A 244 -27.98 13.22 4.82
N ALA A 245 -28.35 12.08 5.42
CA ALA A 245 -27.51 11.43 6.43
C ALA A 245 -26.27 10.75 5.80
N ASN A 246 -26.34 10.43 4.51
CA ASN A 246 -25.32 9.69 3.78
C ASN A 246 -24.53 10.57 2.79
N GLY A 247 -24.80 11.88 2.72
CA GLY A 247 -24.13 12.78 1.77
C GLY A 247 -24.60 12.60 0.32
N PHE A 248 -25.84 12.14 0.11
CA PHE A 248 -26.49 12.07 -1.20
C PHE A 248 -27.51 13.18 -1.37
N ASP A 249 -27.85 13.45 -2.62
CA ASP A 249 -28.92 14.36 -2.99
C ASP A 249 -30.31 13.80 -2.67
N ALA A 250 -31.09 14.60 -1.97
CA ALA A 250 -32.49 14.34 -1.68
C ALA A 250 -33.32 14.36 -2.96
N THR A 251 -34.10 13.30 -3.17
CA THR A 251 -35.15 13.24 -4.19
C THR A 251 -36.45 12.76 -3.59
N GLN A 252 -37.55 12.97 -4.33
CA GLN A 252 -38.88 12.55 -3.90
C GLN A 252 -38.97 11.05 -3.61
N THR A 253 -38.25 10.21 -4.35
CA THR A 253 -38.28 8.75 -4.17
C THR A 253 -37.10 8.19 -3.39
N GLY A 254 -35.97 8.92 -3.32
CA GLY A 254 -34.75 8.42 -2.72
C GLY A 254 -34.17 7.19 -3.44
N ASN A 255 -34.57 6.94 -4.68
CA ASN A 255 -34.02 5.84 -5.46
C ASN A 255 -32.52 6.06 -5.68
N ALA A 256 -31.73 4.99 -5.63
CA ALA A 256 -30.30 5.07 -5.89
C ALA A 256 -30.03 5.48 -7.35
N SER A 257 -29.05 6.37 -7.53
CA SER A 257 -28.45 6.61 -8.86
C SER A 257 -27.84 5.31 -9.40
N MET A 258 -27.86 5.15 -10.74
CA MET A 258 -27.24 4.01 -11.43
C MET A 258 -25.72 4.02 -11.36
#